data_AF-A0A923KUD5-F1
#
_entry.id   AF-A0A923KUD5-F1
#
_cell.length_a   1.000
_cell.length_b   1.000
_cell.length_c   1.000
_cell.angle_alpha   90.00
_cell.angle_beta   90.00
_cell.angle_gamma   90.00
#
_symmetry.space_group_name_H-M   'P 1'
#
loop_
_entity.id
_entity.type
_entity.pdbx_description
1 polymer ?
#
loop_
_entity_poly.entity_id
_entity_poly.type
_entity_poly.pdbx_seq_one_letter_code
_entity_poly.pdbx_strand_id
1 'polypeptide(L)'
;MNKRVIIDFIVKVLFSFLFSYGAYRFFDMIHPGMGVIGFLISFGFWGRLYSRELIEFVLLFKHWGEKSAVYQWHGKFYSFDGRQIRFFLDDGIVWIPIKDLKKIMEPAVAKWELESLVNESGKIPGANIAGVTEAGLMQLLESRTGDRRASYRMIRFKRWLLHDALINVKRVPRSAINQPYVKS
;
A
#
# COMPACT_ATOMS: atom_id res chain seq x y z
N MET A 1 25.57 10.24 -3.61
CA MET A 1 25.44 11.31 -2.60
C MET A 1 26.74 12.09 -2.56
N ASN A 2 26.70 13.42 -2.71
CA ASN A 2 27.89 14.23 -2.96
C ASN A 2 28.71 14.40 -1.65
N LYS A 3 30.04 14.20 -1.68
CA LYS A 3 30.90 14.20 -0.46
C LYS A 3 30.78 15.49 0.36
N ARG A 4 30.55 16.63 -0.29
CA ARG A 4 30.34 17.93 0.38
C ARG A 4 29.10 17.96 1.25
N VAL A 5 27.99 17.35 0.80
CA VAL A 5 26.73 17.30 1.56
C VAL A 5 26.89 16.51 2.86
N ILE A 6 27.69 15.44 2.84
CA ILE A 6 27.96 14.63 4.03
C ILE A 6 28.79 15.43 5.05
N ILE A 7 29.82 16.14 4.58
CA ILE A 7 30.67 16.98 5.44
C ILE A 7 29.86 18.12 6.06
N ASP A 8 29.07 18.84 5.26
CA ASP A 8 28.22 19.93 5.75
C ASP A 8 27.20 19.44 6.78
N PHE A 9 26.63 18.25 6.59
CA PHE A 9 25.73 17.63 7.57
C PHE A 9 26.44 17.31 8.88
N ILE A 10 27.63 16.70 8.82
CA ILE A 10 28.42 16.36 10.01
C ILE A 10 28.81 17.64 10.78
N VAL A 11 29.26 18.68 10.08
CA VAL A 11 29.62 19.97 10.69
C VAL A 11 28.41 20.61 11.38
N LYS A 12 27.24 20.63 10.73
CA LYS A 12 26.00 21.13 11.34
C LYS A 12 25.63 20.35 12.60
N VAL A 13 25.71 19.01 12.58
CA VAL A 13 25.38 18.17 13.75
C VAL A 13 26.34 18.42 14.90
N LEU A 14 27.64 18.47 14.63
CA LEU A 14 28.66 18.75 15.65
C LEU A 14 28.48 20.15 16.25
N PHE A 15 28.26 21.16 15.42
CA PHE A 15 27.97 22.52 15.88
C PHE A 15 26.70 22.55 16.73
N SER A 16 25.68 21.80 16.33
CA SER A 16 24.41 21.71 17.06
C SER A 16 24.54 21.11 18.44
N PHE A 17 25.32 20.03 18.53
CA PHE A 17 25.62 19.36 19.78
C PHE A 17 26.43 20.27 20.72
N LEU A 18 27.49 20.90 20.21
CA LEU A 18 28.36 21.77 21.00
C LEU A 18 27.64 23.01 21.52
N PHE A 19 26.81 23.65 20.68
CA PHE A 19 26.05 24.83 21.10
C PHE A 19 24.93 24.47 22.08
N SER A 20 24.23 23.34 21.90
CA SER A 20 23.22 22.87 22.87
C SER A 20 23.86 22.53 24.22
N TYR A 21 25.04 21.90 24.19
CA TYR A 21 25.82 21.61 25.40
C TYR A 21 26.31 22.89 26.09
N GLY A 22 26.80 23.86 25.31
CA GLY A 22 27.20 25.17 25.83
C GLY A 22 26.03 25.93 26.48
N ALA A 23 24.86 25.95 25.82
CA ALA A 23 23.64 26.54 26.37
C ALA A 23 23.20 25.83 27.66
N TYR A 24 23.21 24.49 27.68
CA TYR A 24 22.90 23.72 28.90
C TYR A 24 23.82 24.11 30.05
N ARG A 25 25.15 24.12 29.84
CA ARG A 25 26.13 24.45 30.88
C ARG A 25 26.03 25.90 31.35
N PHE A 26 25.77 26.84 30.43
CA PHE A 26 25.61 28.25 30.77
C PHE A 26 24.41 28.50 31.68
N PHE A 27 23.25 27.91 31.38
CA PHE A 27 22.05 28.06 32.20
C PHE A 27 22.13 27.30 33.53
N ASP A 28 22.80 26.15 33.56
CA ASP A 28 23.02 25.39 34.79
C ASP A 28 23.98 26.09 35.77
N MET A 29 24.89 26.93 35.26
CA MET A 29 25.73 27.82 36.09
C MET A 29 24.95 28.94 36.78
N ILE A 30 23.84 29.40 36.18
CA ILE A 30 23.01 30.48 36.74
C ILE A 30 22.15 29.94 37.88
N HIS A 31 21.53 28.79 37.69
CA HIS A 31 20.78 28.11 38.73
C HIS A 31 20.77 26.60 38.48
N PRO A 32 21.03 25.77 39.51
CA PRO A 32 21.00 24.32 39.34
C PRO A 32 19.63 23.88 38.83
N GLY A 33 19.61 23.12 37.74
CA GLY A 33 18.39 22.61 37.10
C GLY A 33 17.83 23.49 35.96
N MET A 34 18.34 24.70 35.74
CA MET A 34 17.93 25.52 34.58
C MET A 34 18.60 25.10 33.26
N GLY A 35 19.57 24.17 33.28
CA GLY A 35 20.21 23.67 32.05
C GLY A 35 19.22 23.11 31.02
N VAL A 36 18.13 22.48 31.47
CA VAL A 36 17.05 21.97 30.60
C VAL A 36 16.38 23.09 29.80
N ILE A 37 16.23 24.28 30.39
CA ILE A 37 15.64 25.45 29.73
C ILE A 37 16.58 25.95 28.62
N GLY A 38 17.88 26.02 28.90
CA GLY A 38 18.89 26.37 27.89
C GLY A 38 18.90 25.40 26.70
N PHE A 39 18.72 24.11 26.97
CA PHE A 39 18.57 23.09 25.94
C PHE A 39 17.30 23.31 25.09
N LEU A 40 16.14 23.55 25.71
CA LEU A 40 14.89 23.79 25.00
C LEU A 40 14.91 25.06 24.13
N ILE A 41 15.55 26.13 24.59
CA ILE A 41 15.72 27.36 23.79
C ILE A 41 16.58 27.08 22.55
N SER A 42 17.64 26.29 22.69
CA SER A 42 18.49 25.91 21.55
C SER A 42 17.71 25.11 20.49
N PHE A 43 16.72 24.32 20.90
CA PHE A 43 15.86 23.54 20.00
C PHE A 43 15.12 24.40 18.98
N GLY A 44 14.64 25.59 19.38
CA GLY A 44 14.00 26.55 18.47
C GLY A 44 14.95 27.07 17.38
N PHE A 45 16.23 27.25 17.71
CA PHE A 45 17.26 27.65 16.76
C PHE A 45 17.58 26.52 15.77
N TRP A 46 17.66 25.27 16.25
CA TRP A 46 17.87 24.10 15.39
C TRP A 46 16.70 23.83 14.45
N GLY A 47 15.47 24.02 14.92
CA GLY A 47 14.28 23.87 14.09
C GLY A 47 14.32 24.73 12.83
N ARG A 48 14.87 25.95 12.92
CA ARG A 48 15.07 26.81 11.74
C ARG A 48 16.21 26.32 10.85
N LEU A 49 17.34 25.93 11.44
CA LEU A 49 18.56 25.54 10.72
C LEU A 49 18.41 24.23 9.95
N TYR A 50 17.57 23.32 10.43
CA TYR A 50 17.25 22.02 9.81
C TYR A 50 15.87 21.99 9.13
N SER A 51 15.16 23.11 9.06
CA SER A 51 13.79 23.17 8.53
C SER A 51 13.70 22.60 7.10
N ARG A 52 14.66 22.94 6.24
CA ARG A 52 14.68 22.48 4.85
C ARG A 52 14.92 20.97 4.75
N GLU A 53 15.90 20.46 5.49
CA GLU A 53 16.25 19.04 5.53
C GLU A 53 15.11 18.21 6.12
N LEU A 54 14.41 18.73 7.13
CA LEU A 54 13.21 18.11 7.69
C LEU A 54 12.07 18.07 6.65
N ILE A 55 11.83 19.16 5.92
CA ILE A 55 10.80 19.19 4.86
C ILE A 55 11.14 18.17 3.76
N GLU A 56 12.39 18.15 3.29
CA GLU A 56 12.84 17.19 2.27
C GLU A 56 12.69 15.74 2.78
N PHE A 57 13.04 15.48 4.05
CA PHE A 57 12.88 14.16 4.67
C PHE A 57 11.40 13.74 4.80
N VAL A 58 10.52 14.66 5.23
CA VAL A 58 9.08 14.42 5.33
C VAL A 58 8.46 14.14 3.96
N LEU A 59 8.86 14.88 2.92
CA LEU A 59 8.41 14.64 1.55
C LEU A 59 8.91 13.29 1.02
N LEU A 60 10.13 12.89 1.38
CA LEU A 60 10.68 11.59 1.03
C LEU A 60 9.92 10.46 1.72
N PHE A 61 9.57 10.63 3.00
CA PHE A 61 8.70 9.72 3.74
C PHE A 61 7.29 9.65 3.16
N LYS A 62 6.70 10.79 2.76
CA LYS A 62 5.42 10.84 2.07
C LYS A 62 5.46 10.06 0.76
N HIS A 63 6.50 10.28 -0.06
CA HIS A 63 6.67 9.59 -1.33
C HIS A 63 6.94 8.08 -1.16
N TRP A 64 7.64 7.70 -0.09
CA TRP A 64 7.80 6.29 0.30
C TRP A 64 6.50 5.69 0.82
N GLY A 65 5.68 6.45 1.53
CA GLY A 65 4.33 6.07 1.94
C GLY A 65 3.42 5.82 0.75
N GLU A 66 3.46 6.69 -0.26
CA GLU A 66 2.72 6.54 -1.53
C GLU A 66 3.23 5.35 -2.36
N LYS A 67 4.51 4.96 -2.23
CA LYS A 67 5.10 3.78 -2.89
C LYS A 67 5.10 2.51 -2.04
N SER A 68 4.67 2.59 -0.78
CA SER A 68 4.61 1.45 0.14
C SER A 68 3.63 0.41 -0.41
N ALA A 69 3.95 -0.88 -0.22
CA ALA A 69 3.07 -1.99 -0.58
C ALA A 69 1.65 -1.87 0.02
N VAL A 70 1.49 -1.06 1.08
CA VAL A 70 0.22 -0.70 1.72
C VAL A 70 -0.61 0.28 0.87
N TYR A 71 0.01 1.16 0.08
CA TYR A 71 -0.72 2.06 -0.83
C TYR A 71 -1.31 1.31 -2.03
N GLN A 72 -0.68 0.20 -2.45
CA GLN A 72 -1.21 -0.70 -3.48
C GLN A 72 -2.41 -1.56 -3.00
N TRP A 73 -2.85 -1.38 -1.76
CA TRP A 73 -4.08 -1.98 -1.23
C TRP A 73 -5.27 -1.13 -1.65
N HIS A 74 -5.50 -1.07 -2.96
CA HIS A 74 -6.75 -0.61 -3.55
C HIS A 74 -7.69 -1.82 -3.73
N GLY A 75 -8.99 -1.63 -3.46
CA GLY A 75 -10.02 -2.67 -3.60
C GLY A 75 -10.58 -3.17 -2.27
N LYS A 76 -11.78 -3.74 -2.30
CA LYS A 76 -12.38 -4.42 -1.14
C LYS A 76 -11.83 -5.84 -1.05
N PHE A 77 -11.37 -6.22 0.14
CA PHE A 77 -10.81 -7.54 0.41
C PHE A 77 -11.90 -8.51 0.83
N TYR A 78 -11.96 -9.67 0.17
CA TYR A 78 -12.69 -10.82 0.68
C TYR A 78 -11.74 -11.99 0.87
N SER A 79 -12.01 -12.81 1.87
CA SER A 79 -11.20 -14.00 2.16
C SER A 79 -11.90 -15.25 1.65
N PHE A 80 -11.14 -16.08 0.94
CA PHE A 80 -11.53 -17.44 0.59
C PHE A 80 -10.43 -18.38 1.04
N ASP A 81 -10.76 -19.35 1.91
CA ASP A 81 -9.83 -20.40 2.33
C ASP A 81 -8.53 -19.84 2.95
N GLY A 82 -8.67 -18.75 3.73
CA GLY A 82 -7.55 -18.02 4.35
C GLY A 82 -6.74 -17.12 3.42
N ARG A 83 -7.08 -17.05 2.13
CA ARG A 83 -6.39 -16.21 1.12
C ARG A 83 -7.24 -14.98 0.80
N GLN A 84 -6.61 -13.81 0.76
CA GLN A 84 -7.27 -12.55 0.41
C GLN A 84 -7.36 -12.36 -1.10
N ILE A 85 -8.52 -11.91 -1.56
CA ILE A 85 -8.83 -11.54 -2.94
C ILE A 85 -9.25 -10.09 -2.97
N ARG A 86 -8.66 -9.31 -3.86
CA ARG A 86 -9.09 -7.94 -4.13
C ARG A 86 -10.12 -7.91 -5.25
N PHE A 87 -11.13 -7.08 -5.06
CA PHE A 87 -12.12 -6.76 -6.08
C PHE A 87 -12.10 -5.27 -6.36
N PHE A 88 -12.12 -4.94 -7.65
CA PHE A 88 -12.20 -3.58 -8.17
C PHE A 88 -13.54 -3.46 -8.90
N LEU A 89 -14.22 -2.33 -8.75
CA LEU A 89 -15.50 -2.10 -9.44
C LEU A 89 -15.30 -0.92 -10.38
N ASP A 90 -15.35 -1.18 -11.68
CA ASP A 90 -15.29 -0.15 -12.70
C ASP A 90 -16.49 -0.27 -13.64
N ASP A 91 -17.21 0.84 -13.80
CA ASP A 91 -18.46 0.93 -14.56
C ASP A 91 -19.48 -0.22 -14.35
N GLY A 92 -19.58 -0.76 -13.13
CA GLY A 92 -20.47 -1.88 -12.81
C GLY A 92 -19.91 -3.27 -13.13
N ILE A 93 -18.73 -3.34 -13.75
CA ILE A 93 -17.97 -4.56 -14.00
C ILE A 93 -17.00 -4.78 -12.85
N VAL A 94 -17.04 -5.99 -12.28
CA VAL A 94 -16.10 -6.39 -11.23
C VAL A 94 -14.83 -6.94 -11.88
N TRP A 95 -13.68 -6.40 -11.48
CA TRP A 95 -12.35 -6.80 -11.91
C TRP A 95 -11.58 -7.46 -10.77
N ILE A 96 -10.85 -8.52 -11.09
CA ILE A 96 -10.16 -9.37 -10.13
C ILE A 96 -8.70 -9.53 -10.58
N PRO A 97 -7.70 -9.20 -9.75
CA PRO A 97 -6.30 -9.31 -10.14
C PRO A 97 -5.87 -10.75 -10.43
N ILE A 98 -5.17 -10.97 -11.54
CA ILE A 98 -4.63 -12.28 -11.92
C ILE A 98 -3.68 -12.83 -10.85
N LYS A 99 -2.92 -11.94 -10.18
CA LYS A 99 -2.02 -12.31 -9.08
C LYS A 99 -2.75 -12.97 -7.91
N ASP A 100 -3.99 -12.56 -7.64
CA ASP A 100 -4.79 -13.11 -6.54
C ASP A 100 -5.47 -14.41 -6.99
N LEU A 101 -5.92 -14.47 -8.26
CA LEU A 101 -6.46 -15.70 -8.87
C LEU A 101 -5.45 -16.86 -8.89
N LYS A 102 -4.18 -16.58 -9.24
CA LYS A 102 -3.11 -17.59 -9.20
C LYS A 102 -2.87 -18.18 -7.82
N LYS A 103 -3.24 -17.46 -6.76
CA LYS A 103 -3.15 -17.95 -5.38
C LYS A 103 -4.34 -18.82 -5.00
N ILE A 104 -5.42 -18.91 -5.77
CA ILE A 104 -6.62 -19.63 -5.31
C ILE A 104 -7.01 -20.74 -6.26
N MET A 105 -6.84 -20.50 -7.56
CA MET A 105 -7.17 -21.47 -8.58
C MET A 105 -6.12 -22.58 -8.63
N GLU A 106 -6.58 -23.81 -8.57
CA GLU A 106 -5.80 -25.04 -8.74
C GLU A 106 -6.37 -25.87 -9.90
N PRO A 107 -5.59 -26.16 -10.95
CA PRO A 107 -4.21 -25.70 -11.20
C PRO A 107 -4.13 -24.17 -11.37
N ALA A 108 -2.95 -23.57 -11.20
CA ALA A 108 -2.78 -22.13 -11.40
C ALA A 108 -3.25 -21.71 -12.81
N VAL A 109 -3.76 -20.48 -12.95
CA VAL A 109 -4.22 -19.98 -14.26
C VAL A 109 -3.05 -19.90 -15.22
N ALA A 110 -3.15 -20.63 -16.34
CA ALA A 110 -2.14 -20.68 -17.37
C ALA A 110 -2.22 -19.44 -18.28
N LYS A 111 -1.11 -19.11 -18.94
CA LYS A 111 -1.06 -17.93 -19.82
C LYS A 111 -2.00 -18.06 -21.02
N TRP A 112 -2.09 -19.27 -21.60
CA TRP A 112 -2.96 -19.55 -22.75
C TRP A 112 -4.46 -19.42 -22.40
N GLU A 113 -4.86 -19.77 -21.18
CA GLU A 113 -6.24 -19.57 -20.72
C GLU A 113 -6.58 -18.08 -20.66
N LEU A 114 -5.65 -17.25 -20.18
CA LEU A 114 -5.82 -15.80 -20.17
C LEU A 114 -5.84 -15.20 -21.59
N GLU A 115 -4.98 -15.69 -22.48
CA GLU A 115 -4.96 -15.24 -23.89
C GLU A 115 -6.26 -15.59 -24.63
N SER A 116 -6.96 -16.66 -24.22
CA SER A 116 -8.28 -17.00 -24.76
C SER A 116 -9.39 -16.02 -24.35
N LEU A 117 -9.15 -15.21 -23.31
CA LEU A 117 -10.05 -14.19 -22.77
C LEU A 117 -9.72 -12.81 -23.34
N VAL A 118 -9.72 -12.68 -24.66
CA VAL A 118 -9.23 -11.49 -25.39
C VAL A 118 -9.89 -10.18 -24.93
N ASN A 119 -11.18 -10.21 -24.58
CA ASN A 119 -11.94 -9.02 -24.13
C ASN A 119 -12.16 -8.96 -22.62
N GLU A 120 -11.92 -10.06 -21.91
CA GLU A 120 -12.26 -10.21 -20.49
C GLU A 120 -11.01 -10.24 -19.58
N SER A 121 -9.82 -10.16 -20.18
CA SER A 121 -8.54 -10.05 -19.48
C SER A 121 -7.78 -8.82 -19.96
N GLY A 122 -7.16 -8.09 -19.03
CA GLY A 122 -6.52 -6.82 -19.38
C GLY A 122 -5.98 -6.07 -18.17
N LYS A 123 -5.65 -4.79 -18.37
CA LYS A 123 -5.30 -3.89 -17.26
C LYS A 123 -6.58 -3.43 -16.58
N ILE A 124 -6.61 -3.49 -15.25
CA ILE A 124 -7.74 -3.03 -14.45
C ILE A 124 -7.81 -1.49 -14.54
N PRO A 125 -8.96 -0.90 -14.91
CA PRO A 125 -9.11 0.56 -14.90
C PRO A 125 -8.85 1.15 -13.51
N GLY A 126 -8.06 2.21 -13.43
CA GLY A 126 -7.69 2.84 -12.15
C GLY A 126 -6.64 2.09 -11.32
N ALA A 127 -6.20 0.90 -11.75
CA ALA A 127 -5.14 0.15 -11.10
C ALA A 127 -4.09 -0.31 -12.12
N ASN A 128 -2.81 0.00 -11.91
CA ASN A 128 -1.71 -0.41 -12.81
C ASN A 128 -1.36 -1.91 -12.71
N ILE A 129 -2.37 -2.79 -12.71
CA ILE A 129 -2.26 -4.23 -12.47
C ILE A 129 -3.13 -4.98 -13.50
N ALA A 130 -2.71 -6.18 -13.89
CA ALA A 130 -3.47 -7.03 -14.79
C ALA A 130 -4.55 -7.83 -14.02
N GLY A 131 -5.74 -7.92 -14.59
CA GLY A 131 -6.91 -8.55 -14.02
C GLY A 131 -7.79 -9.25 -15.05
N VAL A 132 -8.78 -9.97 -14.55
CA VAL A 132 -9.85 -10.60 -15.32
C VAL A 132 -11.17 -10.03 -14.80
N THR A 133 -12.12 -9.81 -15.70
CA THR A 133 -13.49 -9.41 -15.34
C THR A 133 -14.23 -10.56 -14.65
N GLU A 134 -15.39 -10.25 -14.08
CA GLU A 134 -16.34 -11.23 -13.58
C GLU A 134 -16.73 -12.25 -14.66
N ALA A 135 -17.04 -11.79 -15.87
CA ALA A 135 -17.45 -12.65 -16.98
C ALA A 135 -16.32 -13.61 -17.39
N GLY A 136 -15.09 -13.11 -17.54
CA GLY A 136 -13.94 -13.95 -17.86
C GLY A 136 -13.61 -14.95 -16.75
N LEU A 137 -13.74 -14.55 -15.48
CA LEU A 137 -13.56 -15.49 -14.36
C LEU A 137 -14.63 -16.58 -14.38
N MET A 138 -15.88 -16.23 -14.64
CA MET A 138 -16.97 -17.21 -14.73
C MET A 138 -16.74 -18.20 -15.86
N GLN A 139 -16.28 -17.74 -17.03
CA GLN A 139 -15.92 -18.61 -18.15
C GLN A 139 -14.77 -19.58 -17.79
N LEU A 140 -13.73 -19.09 -17.09
CA LEU A 140 -12.64 -19.95 -16.58
C LEU A 140 -13.13 -20.98 -15.56
N LEU A 141 -14.03 -20.57 -14.66
CA LEU A 141 -14.56 -21.48 -13.65
C LEU A 141 -15.48 -22.51 -14.29
N GLU A 142 -16.27 -22.15 -15.30
CA GLU A 142 -17.12 -23.09 -16.03
C GLU A 142 -16.32 -24.11 -16.81
N SER A 143 -15.28 -23.70 -17.52
CA SER A 143 -14.41 -24.66 -18.24
C SER A 143 -13.74 -25.67 -17.29
N ARG A 144 -13.39 -25.24 -16.07
CA ARG A 144 -12.70 -26.07 -15.07
C ARG A 144 -13.63 -26.85 -14.14
N THR A 145 -14.88 -26.40 -13.97
CA THR A 145 -15.88 -27.07 -13.12
C THR A 145 -16.92 -27.88 -13.89
N GLY A 146 -17.01 -27.70 -15.22
CA GLY A 146 -17.90 -28.48 -16.08
C GLY A 146 -17.41 -29.91 -16.33
N ASP A 147 -16.14 -30.21 -16.08
CA ASP A 147 -15.59 -31.56 -16.19
C ASP A 147 -15.87 -32.39 -14.92
N ARG A 148 -16.12 -33.70 -15.07
CA ARG A 148 -16.45 -34.60 -13.94
C ARG A 148 -15.33 -34.74 -12.91
N ARG A 149 -14.11 -34.28 -13.25
CA ARG A 149 -12.92 -34.26 -12.40
C ARG A 149 -12.67 -32.90 -11.73
N ALA A 150 -13.64 -32.00 -11.75
CA ALA A 150 -13.54 -30.70 -11.13
C ALA A 150 -13.12 -30.80 -9.65
N SER A 151 -12.08 -30.05 -9.29
CA SER A 151 -11.63 -29.98 -7.89
C SER A 151 -12.72 -29.42 -7.00
N TYR A 152 -12.99 -30.10 -5.88
CA TYR A 152 -13.95 -29.66 -4.86
C TYR A 152 -13.69 -28.21 -4.41
N ARG A 153 -12.41 -27.82 -4.33
CA ARG A 153 -12.01 -26.44 -3.97
C ARG A 153 -12.50 -25.42 -5.00
N MET A 154 -12.44 -25.75 -6.29
CA MET A 154 -12.89 -24.88 -7.38
C MET A 154 -14.41 -24.72 -7.39
N ILE A 155 -15.16 -25.80 -7.09
CA ILE A 155 -16.61 -25.75 -6.94
C ILE A 155 -17.02 -24.87 -5.76
N ARG A 156 -16.35 -25.02 -4.59
CA ARG A 156 -16.57 -24.13 -3.44
C ARG A 156 -16.23 -22.68 -3.78
N PHE A 157 -15.14 -22.45 -4.50
CA PHE A 157 -14.73 -21.10 -4.90
C PHE A 157 -15.78 -20.45 -5.80
N LYS A 158 -16.27 -21.16 -6.82
CA LYS A 158 -17.37 -20.70 -7.68
C LYS A 158 -18.62 -20.36 -6.87
N ARG A 159 -19.02 -21.23 -5.94
CA ARG A 159 -20.19 -21.02 -5.09
C ARG A 159 -20.02 -19.79 -4.18
N TRP A 160 -18.88 -19.66 -3.52
CA TRP A 160 -18.56 -18.51 -2.68
C TRP A 160 -18.53 -17.20 -3.49
N LEU A 161 -17.96 -17.23 -4.70
CA LEU A 161 -17.91 -16.07 -5.58
C LEU A 161 -19.32 -15.55 -5.93
N LEU A 162 -20.22 -16.47 -6.31
CA LEU A 162 -21.58 -16.15 -6.76
C LEU A 162 -22.51 -15.73 -5.62
N HIS A 163 -22.46 -16.43 -4.48
CA HIS A 163 -23.43 -16.23 -3.41
C HIS A 163 -22.98 -15.24 -2.34
N ASP A 164 -21.68 -14.95 -2.26
CA ASP A 164 -21.14 -14.12 -1.19
C ASP A 164 -20.36 -12.93 -1.76
N ALA A 165 -19.25 -13.17 -2.46
CA ALA A 165 -18.34 -12.10 -2.86
C ALA A 165 -18.94 -11.10 -3.86
N LEU A 166 -19.44 -11.55 -5.02
CA LEU A 166 -19.89 -10.65 -6.09
C LEU A 166 -21.12 -9.83 -5.70
N ILE A 167 -22.07 -10.45 -4.99
CA ILE A 167 -23.26 -9.77 -4.49
C ILE A 167 -22.86 -8.66 -3.53
N ASN A 168 -21.94 -8.95 -2.60
CA ASN A 168 -21.48 -7.99 -1.62
C ASN A 168 -20.61 -6.89 -2.24
N VAL A 169 -19.84 -7.17 -3.29
CA VAL A 169 -19.07 -6.15 -4.04
C VAL A 169 -20.03 -5.18 -4.75
N LYS A 170 -21.04 -5.70 -5.45
CA LYS A 170 -21.99 -4.86 -6.22
C LYS A 170 -22.90 -3.98 -5.35
N ARG A 171 -23.11 -4.34 -4.08
CA ARG A 171 -23.91 -3.57 -3.11
C ARG A 171 -23.17 -2.36 -2.52
N VAL A 172 -21.84 -2.30 -2.66
CA VAL A 172 -21.04 -1.25 -2.01
C VAL A 172 -20.93 -0.04 -2.94
N PRO A 173 -21.06 1.20 -2.41
CA PRO A 173 -20.89 2.40 -3.23
C PRO A 173 -19.51 2.44 -3.89
N ARG A 174 -19.47 2.85 -5.16
CA ARG A 174 -18.24 2.90 -6.01
C ARG A 174 -17.08 3.63 -5.33
N SER A 175 -17.39 4.69 -4.59
CA SER A 175 -16.41 5.47 -3.83
C SER A 175 -15.68 4.68 -2.75
N ALA A 176 -16.31 3.69 -2.12
CA ALA A 176 -15.71 2.90 -1.05
C ALA A 176 -14.89 1.69 -1.57
N ILE A 177 -15.14 1.22 -2.79
CA ILE A 177 -14.42 0.07 -3.37
C ILE A 177 -13.07 0.50 -3.96
N ASN A 178 -13.05 1.65 -4.64
CA ASN A 178 -11.85 2.16 -5.32
C ASN A 178 -11.04 3.13 -4.45
N GLN A 179 -11.40 3.29 -3.17
CA GLN A 179 -10.67 4.17 -2.27
C GLN A 179 -9.27 3.61 -2.00
N PRO A 180 -8.20 4.42 -2.12
CA PRO A 180 -6.94 4.11 -1.46
C PRO A 180 -7.24 3.92 0.02
N TYR A 181 -6.64 2.91 0.64
CA TYR A 181 -6.72 2.68 2.07
C TYR A 181 -6.29 3.97 2.82
N VAL A 182 -7.26 4.75 3.32
CA VAL A 182 -6.98 5.89 4.21
C VAL A 182 -6.80 5.29 5.60
N LYS A 183 -5.55 5.21 6.06
CA LYS A 183 -5.27 4.89 7.46
C LYS A 183 -5.89 6.00 8.32
N SER A 184 -6.88 5.64 9.14
CA SER A 184 -7.26 6.38 10.35
C SER A 184 -6.14 6.30 11.39
#